data_AF-A0A2V7S4M2-F1
#
_entry.id   AF-A0A2V7S4M2-F1
#
_cell.length_a   1.000
_cell.length_b   1.000
_cell.length_c   1.000
_cell.angle_alpha   90.00
_cell.angle_beta   90.00
_cell.angle_gamma   90.00
#
_symmetry.space_group_name_H-M   'P 1'
#
loop_
_entity.id
_entity.type
_entity.pdbx_description
1 polymer ?
#
loop_
_entity_poly.entity_id
_entity_poly.type
_entity_poly.pdbx_seq_one_letter_code
_entity_poly.pdbx_strand_id
1 'polypeptide(L)'
;MTRAAEAAMDIRRDRMVFLGYGKYWRSDAIVGLMPIEEDRGPRRRTNVFVDGHAEPIVASRTEQSILEDMGATDETFQVQSLREAIAELLAAFHEFSPILRRALLHEHHFDVEKWEQRLGEILRSPAAPEPVDQNELFD
;
A
#
# COMPACT_ATOMS: atom_id res chain seq x y z
N MET A 1 1.16 7.30 -28.60
CA MET A 1 2.02 7.11 -27.41
C MET A 1 1.40 7.95 -26.30
N THR A 2 0.37 7.42 -25.63
CA THR A 2 -0.35 8.14 -24.59
C THR A 2 0.14 7.59 -23.27
N ARG A 3 0.92 8.41 -22.56
CA ARG A 3 1.43 8.13 -21.22
C ARG A 3 0.22 7.88 -20.32
N ALA A 4 0.12 6.69 -19.72
CA ALA A 4 -0.79 6.47 -18.61
C ALA A 4 -0.53 7.62 -17.63
N ALA A 5 -1.56 8.40 -17.33
CA ALA A 5 -1.47 9.32 -16.21
C ALA A 5 -1.17 8.43 -15.00
N GLU A 6 0.07 8.49 -14.51
CA GLU A 6 0.42 8.00 -13.19
C GLU A 6 -0.70 8.49 -12.27
N ALA A 7 -1.38 7.57 -11.58
CA ALA A 7 -2.29 7.91 -10.50
C ALA A 7 -1.44 8.64 -9.46
N ALA A 8 -1.34 9.96 -9.62
CA ALA A 8 -0.49 10.80 -8.81
C ALA A 8 -1.10 10.79 -7.42
N MET A 9 -0.42 10.14 -6.49
CA MET A 9 -0.75 10.16 -5.07
C MET A 9 -0.95 11.63 -4.65
N ASP A 10 -2.18 11.99 -4.26
CA ASP A 10 -2.49 13.35 -3.85
C ASP A 10 -2.01 13.59 -2.42
N ILE A 11 -0.86 14.24 -2.28
CA ILE A 11 -0.32 14.67 -1.00
C ILE A 11 -0.91 16.02 -0.65
N ARG A 12 -1.58 16.10 0.50
CA ARG A 12 -2.05 17.39 1.03
C ARG A 12 -0.84 18.26 1.38
N ARG A 13 -0.62 19.33 0.62
CA ARG A 13 0.50 20.27 0.82
C ARG A 13 0.37 21.05 2.13
N ASP A 14 1.49 21.62 2.59
CA ASP A 14 1.58 22.48 3.79
C ASP A 14 1.12 21.81 5.11
N ARG A 15 1.02 20.48 5.16
CA ARG A 15 0.62 19.75 6.35
C ARG A 15 1.83 19.37 7.18
N MET A 16 1.81 19.67 8.48
CA MET A 16 2.82 19.17 9.41
C MET A 16 2.54 17.71 9.75
N VAL A 17 3.53 16.85 9.50
CA VAL A 17 3.52 15.40 9.73
C VAL A 17 4.41 15.08 10.91
N PHE A 18 3.85 14.41 11.92
CA PHE A 18 4.61 13.98 13.10
C PHE A 18 5.39 12.70 12.80
N LEU A 19 6.73 12.76 12.86
CA LEU A 19 7.61 11.61 12.61
C LEU A 19 7.98 10.84 13.90
N GLY A 20 7.49 11.31 15.05
CA GLY A 20 7.83 10.78 16.36
C GLY A 20 8.94 11.55 17.08
N TYR A 21 8.97 11.46 18.41
CA TYR A 21 10.02 12.07 19.24
C TYR A 21 10.20 13.59 19.03
N GLY A 22 9.09 14.31 18.88
CA GLY A 22 9.08 15.77 18.69
C GLY A 22 9.53 16.23 17.28
N LYS A 23 9.77 15.29 16.36
CA LYS A 23 10.13 15.61 14.97
C LYS A 23 8.88 15.85 14.14
N TYR A 24 8.87 16.96 13.40
CA TYR A 24 7.79 17.32 12.49
C TYR A 24 8.35 17.81 11.18
N TRP A 25 7.77 17.35 10.07
CA TRP A 25 8.15 17.79 8.73
C TRP A 25 6.91 18.12 7.92
N ARG A 26 7.07 19.02 6.95
CA ARG A 26 6.02 19.29 5.98
C ARG A 26 5.83 18.10 5.05
N SER A 27 4.57 17.74 4.78
CA SER A 27 4.19 16.66 3.89
C SER A 27 4.83 16.79 2.50
N ASP A 28 4.85 17.99 1.95
CA ASP A 28 5.39 18.30 0.63
C ASP A 28 6.92 18.44 0.59
N ALA A 29 7.59 18.39 1.75
CA ALA A 29 9.04 18.27 1.85
C ALA A 29 9.50 16.80 1.95
N ILE A 30 8.60 15.86 2.26
CA ILE A 30 8.92 14.43 2.33
C ILE A 30 8.88 13.87 0.91
N VAL A 31 10.04 13.42 0.42
CA VAL A 31 10.22 12.91 -0.95
C VAL A 31 10.33 11.40 -1.01
N GLY A 32 10.44 10.72 0.13
CA GLY A 32 10.48 9.27 0.18
C GLY A 32 10.34 8.72 1.60
N LEU A 33 9.84 7.49 1.68
CA LEU A 33 9.73 6.70 2.90
C LEU A 33 10.33 5.32 2.63
N MET A 34 11.06 4.79 3.60
CA MET A 34 11.63 3.44 3.51
C MET A 34 11.53 2.76 4.87
N PRO A 35 10.72 1.71 5.02
CA PRO A 35 10.68 0.91 6.24
C PRO A 35 12.07 0.39 6.63
N ILE A 36 12.35 0.36 7.92
CA ILE A 36 13.60 -0.20 8.46
C ILE A 36 13.34 -1.65 8.85
N GLU A 37 13.93 -2.57 8.09
CA GLU A 37 13.81 -4.03 8.30
C GLU A 37 14.93 -4.57 9.21
N GLU A 38 16.18 -4.22 8.91
CA GLU A 38 17.37 -4.64 9.65
C GLU A 38 17.76 -3.64 10.75
N ASP A 39 18.47 -4.11 11.79
CA ASP A 39 18.92 -3.28 12.93
C ASP A 39 17.83 -2.41 13.55
N ARG A 40 16.63 -3.00 13.68
CA ARG A 40 15.43 -2.33 14.18
C ARG A 40 15.52 -2.03 15.66
N GLY A 41 16.27 -0.97 15.98
CA GLY A 41 16.39 -0.45 17.33
C GLY A 41 15.06 0.13 17.85
N PRO A 42 14.99 0.44 19.15
CA PRO A 42 13.87 1.19 19.69
C PRO A 42 13.67 2.46 18.88
N ARG A 43 12.41 2.78 18.52
CA ARG A 43 12.04 4.06 17.88
C ARG A 43 12.54 4.25 16.45
N ARG A 44 13.03 3.18 15.81
CA ARG A 44 13.46 3.16 14.41
C ARG A 44 12.47 2.32 13.63
N ARG A 45 11.66 2.96 12.81
CA ARG A 45 10.59 2.31 12.03
C ARG A 45 10.70 2.62 10.55
N THR A 46 11.01 3.87 10.20
CA THR A 46 11.05 4.33 8.80
C THR A 46 12.15 5.37 8.63
N ASN A 47 12.94 5.26 7.57
CA ASN A 47 13.80 6.32 7.07
C ASN A 47 12.95 7.27 6.23
N VAL A 48 12.93 8.56 6.59
CA VAL A 48 12.16 9.60 5.91
C VAL A 48 13.12 10.49 5.14
N PHE A 49 13.03 10.45 3.82
CA PHE A 49 13.83 11.27 2.93
C PHE A 49 13.13 12.60 2.72
N VAL A 50 13.87 13.69 2.92
CA VAL A 50 13.35 15.05 2.84
C VAL A 50 14.15 15.83 1.81
N ASP A 51 13.47 16.62 1.00
CA ASP A 51 14.12 17.52 0.05
C ASP A 51 15.13 18.43 0.76
N GLY A 52 16.33 18.55 0.18
CA GLY A 52 17.44 19.32 0.76
C GLY A 52 18.14 18.69 1.97
N HIS A 53 17.75 17.50 2.44
CA HIS A 53 18.45 16.77 3.51
C HIS A 53 19.23 15.58 2.96
N ALA A 54 20.55 15.56 3.19
CA ALA A 54 21.43 14.50 2.71
C ALA A 54 21.20 13.16 3.43
N GLU A 55 20.89 13.20 4.73
CA GLU A 55 20.68 12.01 5.56
C GLU A 55 19.18 11.85 5.90
N PRO A 56 18.64 10.63 5.90
CA PRO A 56 17.24 10.40 6.20
C PRO A 56 16.92 10.66 7.67
N ILE A 57 15.74 11.22 7.92
CA ILE A 57 15.20 11.37 9.26
C ILE A 57 14.65 10.02 9.71
N VAL A 58 15.27 9.43 10.73
CA VAL A 58 14.75 8.20 11.33
C VAL A 58 13.49 8.51 12.13
N ALA A 59 12.35 8.03 11.65
CA ALA A 59 11.05 8.15 12.28
C ALA A 59 10.75 6.93 13.16
N SER A 60 9.96 7.16 14.21
CA SER A 60 9.46 6.09 15.07
C SER A 60 8.09 5.59 14.67
N ARG A 61 7.58 6.06 13.54
CA ARG A 61 6.30 5.66 12.97
C ARG A 61 6.53 4.82 11.72
N THR A 62 5.59 3.93 11.44
CA THR A 62 5.58 3.14 10.20
C THR A 62 5.35 4.06 9.01
N GLU A 63 5.80 3.63 7.83
CA GLU A 63 5.54 4.30 6.56
C GLU A 63 4.04 4.56 6.37
N GLN A 64 3.21 3.54 6.56
CA GLN A 64 1.75 3.65 6.42
C GLN A 64 1.18 4.79 7.27
N SER A 65 1.53 4.86 8.55
CA SER A 65 1.04 5.93 9.43
C SER A 65 1.54 7.31 9.03
N ILE A 66 2.71 7.41 8.40
CA ILE A 66 3.25 8.67 7.88
C ILE A 66 2.48 9.08 6.61
N LEU A 67 2.20 8.14 5.71
CA LEU A 67 1.39 8.37 4.50
C LEU A 67 -0.03 8.86 4.84
N GLU A 68 -0.69 8.22 5.81
CA GLU A 68 -2.01 8.66 6.32
C GLU A 68 -1.97 10.11 6.81
N ASP A 69 -0.93 10.47 7.57
CA ASP A 69 -0.71 11.83 8.05
C ASP A 69 -0.37 12.82 6.93
N MET A 70 0.33 12.39 5.88
CA MET A 70 0.58 13.20 4.68
C MET A 70 -0.70 13.49 3.89
N GLY A 71 -1.83 12.85 4.27
CA GLY A 71 -3.07 12.91 3.52
C GLY A 71 -3.02 12.11 2.22
N ALA A 72 -2.05 11.20 2.09
CA ALA A 72 -1.85 10.30 0.96
C ALA A 72 -2.86 9.14 0.91
N THR A 73 -3.88 9.16 1.77
CA THR A 73 -4.99 8.21 1.73
C THR A 73 -5.93 8.60 0.61
N ASP A 74 -5.55 8.26 -0.60
CA ASP A 74 -6.49 8.06 -1.69
C ASP A 74 -7.05 6.63 -1.59
N GLU A 75 -8.34 6.43 -1.87
CA GLU A 75 -8.95 5.10 -1.88
C GLU A 75 -8.17 4.15 -2.80
N THR A 76 -7.60 4.71 -3.87
CA THR A 76 -6.68 4.06 -4.82
C THR A 76 -5.44 3.43 -4.17
N PHE A 77 -4.81 4.08 -3.17
CA PHE A 77 -3.61 3.55 -2.49
C PHE A 77 -3.95 2.39 -1.56
N GLN A 78 -5.06 2.49 -0.81
CA GLN A 78 -5.54 1.39 0.02
C GLN A 78 -5.96 0.19 -0.83
N VAL A 79 -6.61 0.44 -1.96
CA VAL A 79 -6.95 -0.61 -2.94
C VAL A 79 -5.68 -1.24 -3.51
N GLN A 80 -4.65 -0.46 -3.82
CA GLN A 80 -3.39 -0.98 -4.36
C GLN A 80 -2.63 -1.83 -3.34
N SER A 81 -2.47 -1.36 -2.10
CA SER A 81 -1.84 -2.13 -1.02
C SER A 81 -2.61 -3.42 -0.71
N LEU A 82 -3.95 -3.38 -0.71
CA LEU A 82 -4.78 -4.57 -0.56
C LEU A 82 -4.58 -5.56 -1.71
N ARG A 83 -4.45 -5.07 -2.95
CA ARG A 83 -4.20 -5.91 -4.13
C ARG A 83 -2.82 -6.59 -4.06
N GLU A 84 -1.80 -5.88 -3.58
CA GLU A 84 -0.47 -6.45 -3.34
C GLU A 84 -0.51 -7.55 -2.28
N ALA A 85 -1.16 -7.31 -1.14
CA ALA A 85 -1.34 -8.34 -0.10
C ALA A 85 -2.09 -9.59 -0.61
N ILE A 86 -3.11 -9.41 -1.46
CA ILE A 86 -3.83 -10.54 -2.08
C ILE A 86 -2.92 -11.30 -3.06
N ALA A 87 -2.09 -10.58 -3.84
CA ALA A 87 -1.16 -11.21 -4.78
C ALA A 87 -0.08 -12.03 -4.05
N GLU A 88 0.46 -11.52 -2.93
CA GLU A 88 1.40 -12.24 -2.08
C GLU A 88 0.76 -13.51 -1.47
N LEU A 89 -0.49 -13.41 -1.00
CA LEU A 89 -1.23 -14.57 -0.49
C LEU A 89 -1.43 -15.64 -1.55
N LEU A 90 -1.77 -15.26 -2.79
CA LEU A 90 -1.87 -16.20 -3.92
C LEU A 90 -0.53 -16.87 -4.23
N ALA A 91 0.56 -16.12 -4.19
CA ALA A 91 1.90 -16.69 -4.37
C ALA A 91 2.21 -17.72 -3.28
N ALA A 92 1.90 -17.42 -2.01
CA ALA A 92 2.08 -18.36 -0.91
C ALA A 92 1.22 -19.62 -1.06
N PHE A 93 -0.02 -19.51 -1.56
CA PHE A 93 -0.84 -20.68 -1.87
C PHE A 93 -0.17 -21.56 -2.93
N HIS A 94 0.36 -20.98 -4.02
CA HIS A 94 1.06 -21.74 -5.06
C HIS A 94 2.26 -22.54 -4.53
N GLU A 95 2.89 -22.14 -3.43
CA GLU A 95 3.99 -22.89 -2.80
C GLU A 95 3.54 -24.10 -1.97
N PHE A 96 2.25 -24.24 -1.67
CA PHE A 96 1.75 -25.37 -0.88
C PHE A 96 1.89 -26.71 -1.61
N SER A 97 2.53 -27.67 -0.93
CA SER A 97 2.67 -29.03 -1.45
C SER A 97 1.31 -29.72 -1.63
N PRO A 98 1.19 -30.70 -2.56
CA PRO A 98 -0.05 -31.44 -2.78
C PRO A 98 -0.58 -32.18 -1.55
N ILE A 99 0.29 -32.52 -0.60
CA ILE A 99 -0.10 -33.20 0.65
C ILE A 99 -0.74 -32.18 1.60
N LEU A 100 -0.14 -31.00 1.76
CA LEU A 100 -0.68 -29.93 2.59
C LEU A 100 -2.04 -29.46 2.07
N ARG A 101 -2.19 -29.29 0.75
CA ARG A 101 -3.48 -28.94 0.13
C ARG A 101 -4.57 -29.96 0.45
N ARG A 102 -4.26 -31.26 0.38
CA ARG A 102 -5.19 -32.33 0.75
C ARG A 102 -5.54 -32.32 2.24
N ALA A 103 -4.56 -32.12 3.12
CA ALA A 103 -4.80 -32.03 4.57
C ALA A 103 -5.72 -30.85 4.92
N LEU A 104 -5.46 -29.66 4.36
CA LEU A 104 -6.30 -28.47 4.55
C LEU A 104 -7.74 -28.69 4.09
N LEU A 105 -7.93 -29.37 2.95
CA LEU A 105 -9.25 -29.70 2.43
C LEU A 105 -10.00 -30.69 3.35
N HIS A 106 -9.35 -31.78 3.75
CA HIS A 106 -10.01 -32.87 4.48
C HIS A 106 -10.17 -32.61 5.98
N GLU A 107 -9.22 -31.92 6.61
CA GLU A 107 -9.20 -31.71 8.06
C GLU A 107 -9.83 -30.37 8.44
N HIS A 108 -9.72 -29.37 7.57
CA HIS A 108 -10.15 -27.99 7.86
C HIS A 108 -11.18 -27.44 6.88
N HIS A 109 -11.66 -28.25 5.93
CA HIS A 109 -12.61 -27.84 4.90
C HIS A 109 -12.14 -26.58 4.12
N PHE A 110 -10.82 -26.41 4.01
CA PHE A 110 -10.21 -25.27 3.36
C PHE A 110 -9.72 -25.67 1.97
N ASP A 111 -10.51 -25.30 0.96
CA ASP A 111 -10.21 -25.55 -0.45
C ASP A 111 -9.33 -24.43 -1.01
N VAL A 112 -8.02 -24.70 -1.11
CA VAL A 112 -7.01 -23.75 -1.58
C VAL A 112 -7.29 -23.36 -3.04
N GLU A 113 -7.70 -24.29 -3.90
CA GLU A 113 -7.95 -24.02 -5.33
C GLU A 113 -9.14 -23.08 -5.52
N LYS A 114 -10.21 -23.28 -4.74
CA LYS A 114 -11.37 -22.39 -4.75
C LYS A 114 -11.02 -20.98 -4.28
N TRP A 115 -10.17 -20.84 -3.27
CA TRP A 115 -9.70 -19.54 -2.81
C TRP A 115 -8.73 -18.87 -3.80
N GLU A 116 -7.84 -19.63 -4.44
CA GLU A 116 -6.97 -19.16 -5.51
C GLU A 116 -7.79 -18.56 -6.66
N GLN A 117 -8.84 -19.27 -7.10
CA GLN A 117 -9.75 -18.78 -8.14
C GLN A 117 -10.44 -17.48 -7.72
N ARG A 118 -11.08 -17.47 -6.54
CA ARG A 118 -11.86 -16.31 -6.07
C ARG A 118 -11.00 -15.05 -5.89
N LEU A 119 -9.82 -15.18 -5.29
CA LEU A 119 -8.90 -14.07 -5.08
C LEU A 119 -8.30 -13.59 -6.42
N GLY A 120 -8.02 -14.51 -7.34
CA GLY A 120 -7.59 -14.17 -8.70
C GLY A 120 -8.64 -13.39 -9.50
N GLU A 121 -9.93 -13.71 -9.33
CA GLU A 121 -11.04 -12.95 -9.93
C GLU A 121 -11.11 -11.51 -9.38
N ILE A 122 -10.95 -11.34 -8.06
CA ILE A 122 -10.91 -10.02 -7.41
C ILE A 122 -9.75 -9.16 -7.96
N LEU A 123 -8.56 -9.74 -8.14
CA LEU A 123 -7.44 -9.03 -8.74
C LEU A 123 -7.64 -8.69 -10.22
N ARG A 124 -8.36 -9.53 -10.97
CA ARG A 124 -8.64 -9.28 -12.39
C ARG A 124 -9.70 -8.20 -12.61
N SER A 125 -10.63 -8.02 -11.66
CA SER A 125 -11.67 -7.00 -11.78
C SER A 125 -11.05 -5.59 -11.73
N PRO A 126 -11.20 -4.76 -12.78
CA PRO A 126 -10.73 -3.39 -12.73
C PRO A 126 -11.60 -2.61 -11.73
N ALA A 127 -11.00 -2.15 -10.64
CA ALA A 127 -11.55 -1.06 -9.84
C ALA A 127 -11.32 0.24 -10.61
N ALA A 128 -12.01 0.44 -11.73
CA ALA A 128 -12.11 1.74 -12.35
C ALA A 128 -13.50 2.29 -11.98
N PRO A 129 -13.60 3.38 -11.19
CA PRO A 129 -14.83 4.16 -11.23
C PRO A 129 -15.01 4.58 -12.69
N GLU A 130 -16.16 4.28 -13.29
CA GLU A 130 -16.47 4.86 -14.59
C GLU A 130 -16.32 6.37 -14.46
N PRO A 131 -15.52 7.03 -15.32
CA PRO A 131 -15.51 8.48 -15.34
C PRO A 131 -16.91 8.89 -15.78
N VAL A 132 -17.73 9.32 -14.82
CA VAL A 132 -18.99 9.99 -15.10
C VAL A 132 -18.64 11.16 -16.00
N ASP A 133 -19.06 11.08 -17.26
CA ASP A 133 -18.87 12.16 -18.22
C ASP A 133 -19.68 13.36 -17.69
N GLN A 134 -18.97 14.37 -17.17
CA GLN A 134 -19.58 15.58 -16.62
C GLN A 134 -20.41 16.35 -17.66
N ASN A 135 -20.36 15.96 -18.95
CA ASN A 135 -21.18 16.52 -20.00
C ASN A 135 -22.65 16.06 -19.98
N GLU A 136 -23.01 14.99 -19.25
CA GLU A 136 -24.41 14.54 -19.14
C GLU A 136 -25.22 15.28 -18.05
N LEU A 137 -24.59 16.16 -17.27
CA LEU A 137 -25.25 16.87 -16.16
C LEU A 137 -25.91 18.21 -16.59
N PHE A 138 -25.76 18.61 -17.85
CA PHE A 138 -26.18 19.92 -18.35
C PHE A 138 -27.08 19.88 -19.60
N ASP A 139 -27.61 18.71 -19.98
CA ASP A 139 -28.66 18.57 -21.00
C ASP A 139 -30.08 18.54 -20.40
#